data_AF-A0A959GH21-F1
#
_entry.id   AF-A0A959GH21-F1
#
_cell.length_a   1.000
_cell.length_b   1.000
_cell.length_c   1.000
_cell.angle_alpha   90.00
_cell.angle_beta   90.00
_cell.angle_gamma   90.00
#
_symmetry.space_group_name_H-M   'P 1'
#
loop_
_entity.id
_entity.type
_entity.pdbx_description
1 polymer ?
#
loop_
_entity_poly.entity_id
_entity_poly.type
_entity_poly.pdbx_seq_one_letter_code
_entity_poly.pdbx_strand_id
1 'polypeptide(L)'
;MTRKKDLFQLFRDNQHKLNQAPSPRTWQRLEQRLDAYQPKRRFSLFRTLSMAAAVLVLVVLVSLISLLAGGRDNRFLASNGKAAPSALEDLRHTDADPYELQTVKITQQAQQQLRRPISEGDASKKLVVSSQNSNQSSGHAPLNSFNWLLGQWQSNANSKTTVDVWKRLSPRAIEGTSTSEGPQQRVEHLRIFQENGSLYFSTDLGGRETNLYTLLSLTEQEAVFENLSLDFPQQAIFRRDGQEGMAIIYRNQQIGQADAHQQQSVRRLRRSAFQ
;
A
#
# COMPACT_ATOMS: atom_id res chain seq x y z
N MET A 1 -8.89 -14.64 40.55
CA MET A 1 -7.56 -14.77 39.90
C MET A 1 -7.35 -16.23 39.44
N THR A 2 -7.82 -16.66 38.25
CA THR A 2 -7.59 -18.05 37.77
C THR A 2 -7.52 -18.25 36.24
N ARG A 3 -7.99 -17.33 35.38
CA ARG A 3 -8.09 -17.60 33.91
C ARG A 3 -6.79 -17.76 33.12
N LYS A 4 -5.67 -17.23 33.60
CA LYS A 4 -4.42 -17.25 32.80
C LYS A 4 -3.80 -18.66 32.74
N LYS A 5 -4.05 -19.54 33.72
CA LYS A 5 -3.45 -20.87 33.77
C LYS A 5 -4.14 -21.86 32.82
N ASP A 6 -5.45 -21.72 32.62
CA ASP A 6 -6.23 -22.61 31.75
C ASP A 6 -5.87 -22.46 30.26
N LEU A 7 -5.59 -21.23 29.81
CA LEU A 7 -5.25 -20.98 28.41
C LEU A 7 -3.94 -21.66 28.01
N PHE A 8 -2.90 -21.54 28.85
CA PHE A 8 -1.60 -22.17 28.58
C PHE A 8 -1.67 -23.70 28.69
N GLN A 9 -2.53 -24.25 29.54
CA GLN A 9 -2.80 -25.68 29.56
C GLN A 9 -3.47 -26.13 28.25
N LEU A 10 -4.46 -25.38 27.77
CA LEU A 10 -5.13 -25.68 26.50
C LEU A 10 -4.15 -25.70 25.31
N PHE A 11 -3.17 -24.79 25.27
CA PHE A 11 -2.11 -24.81 24.25
C PHE A 11 -1.17 -26.00 24.40
N ARG A 12 -0.77 -26.34 25.62
CA ARG A 12 0.11 -27.49 25.90
C ARG A 12 -0.56 -28.81 25.51
N ASP A 13 -1.84 -28.96 25.86
CA ASP A 13 -2.62 -30.15 25.56
C ASP A 13 -2.91 -30.28 24.06
N ASN A 14 -3.05 -29.16 23.34
CA ASN A 14 -3.31 -29.15 21.89
C ASN A 14 -2.05 -28.99 21.02
N GLN A 15 -0.84 -29.01 21.60
CA GLN A 15 0.41 -28.86 20.84
C GLN A 15 0.57 -29.93 19.76
N HIS A 16 0.05 -31.14 19.99
CA HIS A 16 0.03 -32.24 19.03
C HIS A 16 -0.81 -31.96 17.77
N LYS A 17 -1.75 -30.99 17.81
CA LYS A 17 -2.56 -30.59 16.66
C LYS A 17 -1.84 -29.61 15.74
N LEU A 18 -0.80 -28.93 16.22
CA LEU A 18 -0.03 -27.96 15.44
C LEU A 18 0.89 -28.62 14.40
N ASN A 19 1.27 -29.88 14.65
CA ASN A 19 2.16 -30.64 13.77
C ASN A 19 1.41 -31.58 12.82
N GLN A 20 0.07 -31.63 12.90
CA GLN A 20 -0.73 -32.45 11.99
C GLN A 20 -0.95 -31.69 10.69
N ALA A 21 -0.56 -32.31 9.58
CA ALA A 21 -0.91 -31.79 8.26
C ALA A 21 -2.45 -31.64 8.19
N PRO A 22 -2.98 -30.47 7.78
CA PRO A 22 -4.42 -30.27 7.71
C PRO A 22 -5.06 -31.32 6.81
N SER A 23 -6.32 -31.68 7.09
CA SER A 23 -7.02 -32.67 6.26
C SER A 23 -7.07 -32.22 4.79
N PRO A 24 -6.93 -33.13 3.81
CA PRO A 24 -6.90 -32.77 2.38
C PRO A 24 -8.12 -31.95 1.94
N ARG A 25 -9.29 -32.20 2.57
CA ARG A 25 -10.52 -31.45 2.31
C ARG A 25 -10.48 -30.01 2.81
N THR A 26 -9.73 -29.74 3.89
CA THR A 26 -9.52 -28.38 4.39
C THR A 26 -8.63 -27.59 3.45
N TRP A 27 -7.62 -28.25 2.87
CA TRP A 27 -6.77 -27.69 1.83
C TRP A 27 -7.54 -27.36 0.55
N GLN A 28 -8.37 -28.28 0.06
CA GLN A 28 -9.18 -28.05 -1.14
C GLN A 28 -10.12 -26.84 -1.02
N ARG A 29 -10.63 -26.54 0.19
CA ARG A 29 -11.46 -25.35 0.41
C ARG A 29 -10.66 -24.04 0.37
N LEU A 30 -9.41 -24.08 0.84
CA LEU A 30 -8.49 -22.94 0.76
C LEU A 30 -8.08 -22.70 -0.69
N GLU A 31 -7.79 -23.77 -1.43
CA GLU A 31 -7.47 -23.73 -2.86
C GLU A 31 -8.65 -23.19 -3.68
N GLN A 32 -9.88 -23.69 -3.45
CA GLN A 32 -11.08 -23.15 -4.09
C GLN A 32 -11.31 -21.66 -3.83
N ARG A 33 -10.97 -21.17 -2.63
CA ARG A 33 -11.10 -19.74 -2.33
C ARG A 33 -10.00 -18.93 -3.01
N LEU A 34 -8.76 -19.42 -3.04
CA LEU A 34 -7.67 -18.77 -3.76
C LEU A 34 -7.95 -18.71 -5.28
N ASP A 35 -8.48 -19.80 -5.85
CA ASP A 35 -8.88 -19.86 -7.26
C ASP A 35 -10.09 -18.96 -7.55
N ALA A 36 -11.02 -18.80 -6.59
CA ALA A 36 -12.12 -17.85 -6.71
C ALA A 36 -11.66 -16.37 -6.67
N TYR A 37 -10.45 -16.10 -6.16
CA TYR A 37 -9.81 -14.79 -6.14
C TYR A 37 -8.89 -14.53 -7.35
N GLN A 38 -8.86 -15.39 -8.37
CA GLN A 38 -8.38 -14.99 -9.69
C GLN A 38 -9.49 -14.16 -10.35
N PRO A 39 -9.38 -12.82 -10.49
CA PRO A 39 -10.36 -12.06 -11.23
C PRO A 39 -10.34 -12.60 -12.66
N LYS A 40 -11.45 -13.21 -13.10
CA LYS A 40 -11.71 -13.46 -14.52
C LYS A 40 -11.63 -12.11 -15.23
N ARG A 41 -10.44 -11.78 -15.73
CA ARG A 41 -10.19 -10.69 -16.66
C ARG A 41 -11.12 -10.91 -17.85
N ARG A 42 -12.26 -10.22 -17.86
CA ARG A 42 -13.03 -10.00 -19.08
C ARG A 42 -12.24 -8.99 -19.93
N PHE A 43 -11.18 -9.46 -20.57
CA PHE A 43 -10.55 -8.79 -21.69
C PHE A 43 -10.68 -9.68 -22.92
N SER A 44 -11.74 -9.45 -23.68
CA SER A 44 -11.84 -9.80 -25.10
C SER A 44 -13.07 -9.04 -25.59
N LEU A 45 -12.92 -7.89 -26.24
CA LEU A 45 -13.05 -7.80 -27.70
C LEU A 45 -12.26 -6.64 -28.34
N PHE A 46 -11.52 -5.83 -27.58
CA PHE A 46 -10.86 -4.63 -28.13
C PHE A 46 -9.38 -4.83 -28.56
N ARG A 47 -8.84 -6.05 -28.47
CA ARG A 47 -7.46 -6.33 -28.92
C ARG A 47 -7.32 -6.54 -30.43
N THR A 48 -8.38 -6.94 -31.14
CA THR A 48 -8.31 -7.17 -32.60
C THR A 48 -8.29 -5.87 -33.40
N LEU A 49 -8.85 -4.78 -32.88
CA LEU A 49 -8.93 -3.50 -33.59
C LEU A 49 -7.56 -2.81 -33.70
N SER A 50 -6.73 -2.92 -32.66
CA SER A 50 -5.37 -2.33 -32.65
C SER A 50 -4.39 -3.09 -33.56
N MET A 51 -4.50 -4.42 -33.62
CA MET A 51 -3.66 -5.24 -34.50
C MET A 51 -3.98 -5.00 -35.98
N ALA A 52 -5.27 -4.88 -36.34
CA ALA A 52 -5.66 -4.60 -37.73
C ALA A 52 -5.22 -3.19 -38.19
N ALA A 53 -5.37 -2.16 -37.35
CA ALA A 53 -4.90 -0.82 -37.67
C ALA A 53 -3.37 -0.75 -37.83
N ALA A 54 -2.61 -1.46 -36.98
CA ALA A 54 -1.16 -1.54 -37.10
C ALA A 54 -0.72 -2.22 -38.40
N VAL A 55 -1.40 -3.30 -38.81
CA VAL A 55 -1.13 -3.97 -40.10
C VAL A 55 -1.44 -3.07 -41.28
N LEU A 56 -2.55 -2.33 -41.24
CA LEU A 56 -2.90 -1.37 -42.31
C LEU A 56 -1.87 -0.25 -42.43
N VAL A 57 -1.40 0.30 -41.30
CA VAL A 57 -0.32 1.30 -41.31
C VAL A 57 0.97 0.72 -41.89
N LEU A 58 1.35 -0.50 -41.52
CA LEU A 58 2.55 -1.17 -42.05
C LEU A 58 2.46 -1.41 -43.55
N VAL A 59 1.30 -1.85 -44.06
CA VAL A 59 1.07 -2.06 -45.49
C VAL A 59 1.15 -0.75 -46.26
N VAL A 60 0.57 0.34 -45.74
CA VAL A 60 0.68 1.68 -46.33
C VAL A 60 2.14 2.15 -46.34
N LEU A 61 2.88 1.91 -45.25
CA LEU A 61 4.28 2.32 -45.11
C LEU A 61 5.20 1.54 -46.06
N VAL A 62 5.01 0.22 -46.19
CA VAL A 62 5.72 -0.64 -47.15
C VAL A 62 5.39 -0.24 -48.60
N SER A 63 4.13 0.09 -48.87
CA SER A 63 3.71 0.56 -50.20
C SER A 63 4.36 1.91 -50.54
N LEU A 64 4.38 2.85 -49.59
CA LEU A 64 5.08 4.14 -49.74
C LEU A 64 6.58 3.96 -49.96
N ILE A 65 7.23 3.07 -49.20
CA ILE A 65 8.64 2.74 -49.37
C ILE A 65 8.89 2.11 -50.75
N SER A 66 8.00 1.24 -51.23
CA SER A 66 8.14 0.59 -52.54
C SER A 66 7.97 1.59 -53.71
N LEU A 67 7.11 2.59 -53.54
CA LEU A 67 6.93 3.70 -54.50
C LEU A 67 8.12 4.68 -54.50
N LEU A 68 8.75 4.91 -53.34
CA LEU A 68 9.95 5.74 -53.22
C LEU A 68 11.25 5.00 -53.59
N ALA A 69 11.29 3.69 -53.42
CA ALA A 69 12.45 2.83 -53.69
C ALA A 69 12.40 2.14 -55.07
N GLY A 70 11.37 2.41 -55.88
CA GLY A 70 11.15 1.87 -57.24
C GLY A 70 12.16 2.33 -58.29
N GLY A 71 13.43 2.51 -57.92
CA GLY A 71 14.53 2.91 -58.81
C GLY A 71 15.94 2.60 -58.30
N ARG A 72 16.13 1.66 -57.36
CA ARG A 72 17.48 1.21 -56.97
C ARG A 72 17.61 -0.29 -56.99
N ASP A 73 18.53 -0.75 -57.83
CA ASP A 73 18.82 -2.15 -58.12
C ASP A 73 19.11 -2.98 -56.86
N ASN A 74 18.35 -4.07 -56.72
CA ASN A 74 18.58 -5.14 -55.76
C ASN A 74 19.85 -5.91 -56.13
N ARG A 75 21.03 -5.41 -55.73
CA ARG A 75 22.25 -6.24 -55.64
C ARG A 75 22.31 -6.88 -54.25
N PHE A 76 21.45 -7.89 -54.10
CA PHE A 76 21.61 -8.92 -53.09
C PHE A 76 22.89 -9.74 -53.39
N LEU A 77 23.58 -10.16 -52.32
CA LEU A 77 24.61 -11.20 -52.25
C LEU A 77 26.04 -10.83 -52.73
N ALA A 78 26.86 -10.34 -51.79
CA ALA A 78 28.25 -10.82 -51.61
C ALA A 78 28.93 -10.09 -50.43
N SER A 79 28.98 -10.72 -49.26
CA SER A 79 30.23 -10.75 -48.49
C SER A 79 30.22 -11.93 -47.53
N ASN A 80 31.19 -12.80 -47.79
CA ASN A 80 31.51 -14.00 -47.05
C ASN A 80 31.90 -13.70 -45.60
N GLY A 81 31.62 -14.70 -44.75
CA GLY A 81 32.59 -15.14 -43.76
C GLY A 81 32.59 -14.36 -42.45
N LYS A 82 31.79 -14.84 -41.50
CA LYS A 82 32.23 -15.23 -40.17
C LYS A 82 31.06 -15.89 -39.44
N ALA A 83 31.16 -17.21 -39.28
CA ALA A 83 30.38 -17.91 -38.28
C ALA A 83 30.78 -17.36 -36.91
N ALA A 84 29.85 -16.67 -36.24
CA ALA A 84 29.98 -16.33 -34.83
C ALA A 84 29.57 -17.55 -34.00
N PRO A 85 30.30 -17.90 -32.93
CA PRO A 85 29.95 -19.02 -32.07
C PRO A 85 28.60 -18.75 -31.40
N SER A 86 27.78 -19.79 -31.29
CA SER A 86 26.51 -19.79 -30.57
C SER A 86 26.71 -19.23 -29.17
N ALA A 87 26.35 -17.95 -29.00
CA ALA A 87 26.20 -17.34 -27.70
C ALA A 87 25.01 -18.03 -27.03
N LEU A 88 25.25 -18.51 -25.81
CA LEU A 88 24.22 -18.92 -24.86
C LEU A 88 23.03 -17.96 -24.98
N GLU A 89 21.85 -18.51 -25.22
CA GLU A 89 20.61 -17.75 -25.24
C GLU A 89 20.33 -17.29 -23.81
N ASP A 90 20.90 -16.16 -23.46
CA ASP A 90 20.56 -15.41 -22.26
C ASP A 90 19.11 -14.99 -22.46
N LEU A 91 18.20 -15.68 -21.75
CA LEU A 91 16.81 -15.30 -21.57
C LEU A 91 16.76 -13.88 -21.02
N ARG A 92 16.75 -12.90 -21.92
CA ARG A 92 16.37 -11.53 -21.59
C ARG A 92 14.89 -11.55 -21.29
N HIS A 93 14.57 -11.74 -20.00
CA HIS A 93 13.29 -11.35 -19.44
C HIS A 93 13.11 -9.85 -19.68
N THR A 94 12.41 -9.54 -20.77
CA THR A 94 11.84 -8.24 -21.01
C THR A 94 10.49 -8.23 -20.32
N ASP A 95 10.22 -7.11 -19.67
CA ASP A 95 9.10 -6.79 -18.77
C ASP A 95 9.29 -7.32 -17.35
N ALA A 96 9.87 -6.45 -16.52
CA ALA A 96 9.85 -6.56 -15.07
C ALA A 96 8.39 -6.63 -14.60
N ASP A 97 7.96 -7.81 -14.18
CA ASP A 97 6.69 -7.97 -13.48
C ASP A 97 6.72 -7.09 -12.21
N PRO A 98 5.72 -6.23 -11.97
CA PRO A 98 5.70 -5.31 -10.83
C PRO A 98 5.85 -6.01 -9.47
N TYR A 99 5.50 -7.30 -9.42
CA TYR A 99 5.62 -8.15 -8.23
C TYR A 99 7.07 -8.60 -7.96
N GLU A 100 7.90 -8.79 -8.99
CA GLU A 100 9.31 -9.17 -8.80
C GLU A 100 10.17 -8.00 -8.31
N LEU A 101 9.85 -6.77 -8.72
CA LEU A 101 10.49 -5.58 -8.18
C LEU A 101 10.29 -5.46 -6.66
N GLN A 102 9.16 -5.95 -6.14
CA GLN A 102 8.87 -5.91 -4.70
C GLN A 102 9.68 -6.97 -3.93
N THR A 103 9.79 -8.19 -4.45
CA THR A 103 10.56 -9.26 -3.81
C THR A 103 12.07 -8.99 -3.83
N VAL A 104 12.58 -8.42 -4.92
CA VAL A 104 13.99 -7.99 -5.03
C VAL A 104 14.31 -6.87 -4.03
N LYS A 105 13.44 -5.85 -3.90
CA LYS A 105 13.63 -4.76 -2.92
C LYS A 105 13.63 -5.26 -1.48
N ILE A 106 12.73 -6.19 -1.13
CA ILE A 106 12.67 -6.80 0.22
C ILE A 106 13.95 -7.57 0.53
N THR A 107 14.41 -8.40 -0.41
CA THR A 107 15.63 -9.22 -0.24
C THR A 107 16.86 -8.34 -0.11
N GLN A 108 16.95 -7.27 -0.92
CA GLN A 108 18.04 -6.32 -0.89
C GLN A 108 18.09 -5.51 0.41
N GLN A 109 16.94 -5.07 0.94
CA GLN A 109 16.86 -4.37 2.24
C GLN A 109 17.27 -5.28 3.41
N ALA A 110 16.82 -6.54 3.43
CA ALA A 110 17.21 -7.48 4.47
C ALA A 110 18.74 -7.72 4.47
N GLN A 111 19.35 -7.86 3.28
CA GLN A 111 20.79 -8.01 3.14
C GLN A 111 21.58 -6.76 3.57
N GLN A 112 21.06 -5.55 3.33
CA GLN A 112 21.70 -4.32 3.82
C GLN A 112 21.67 -4.21 5.35
N GLN A 113 20.59 -4.66 5.99
CA GLN A 113 20.49 -4.69 7.45
C GLN A 113 21.47 -5.70 8.09
N LEU A 114 21.68 -6.85 7.46
CA LEU A 114 22.67 -7.87 7.88
C LEU A 114 24.12 -7.38 7.81
N ARG A 115 24.43 -6.37 6.97
CA ARG A 115 25.79 -5.84 6.79
C ARG A 115 26.22 -4.83 7.85
N ARG A 116 25.33 -4.45 8.77
CA ARG A 116 25.68 -3.59 9.91
C ARG A 116 26.09 -4.49 11.07
N PRO A 117 27.39 -4.62 11.40
CA PRO A 117 27.80 -5.40 12.56
C PRO A 117 27.16 -4.79 13.81
N ILE A 118 26.38 -5.59 14.52
CA ILE A 118 25.84 -5.21 15.81
C ILE A 118 27.03 -5.20 16.77
N SER A 119 27.35 -4.04 17.35
CA SER A 119 28.42 -3.93 18.34
C SER A 119 27.91 -4.54 19.65
N GLU A 120 28.18 -5.83 19.86
CA GLU A 120 27.68 -6.62 20.99
C GLU A 120 28.33 -6.23 22.35
N GLY A 121 29.31 -5.32 22.33
CA GLY A 121 30.01 -4.88 23.54
C GLY A 121 30.82 -6.00 24.20
N ASP A 122 31.27 -5.76 25.43
CA ASP A 122 32.07 -6.68 26.23
C ASP A 122 31.28 -7.97 26.56
N ALA A 123 31.89 -9.15 26.35
CA ALA A 123 31.30 -10.47 26.57
C ALA A 123 30.84 -10.73 28.03
N SER A 124 31.33 -9.95 28.99
CA SER A 124 30.86 -9.98 30.38
C SER A 124 29.49 -9.30 30.59
N LYS A 125 28.98 -8.60 29.57
CA LYS A 125 27.70 -7.89 29.63
C LYS A 125 26.58 -8.78 29.08
N LYS A 126 25.62 -9.06 29.93
CA LYS A 126 24.37 -9.71 29.54
C LYS A 126 23.62 -8.81 28.56
N LEU A 127 23.22 -9.34 27.41
CA LEU A 127 22.29 -8.68 26.50
C LEU A 127 20.97 -8.47 27.25
N VAL A 128 20.71 -7.23 27.66
CA VAL A 128 19.42 -6.79 28.16
C VAL A 128 18.82 -5.98 27.03
N VAL A 129 17.59 -6.31 26.62
CA VAL A 129 16.82 -5.46 25.70
C VAL A 129 16.71 -4.09 26.36
N SER A 130 17.46 -3.12 25.86
CA SER A 130 17.40 -1.75 26.34
C SER A 130 16.12 -1.11 25.79
N SER A 131 15.01 -1.25 26.52
CA SER A 131 13.85 -0.38 26.38
C SER A 131 14.23 1.01 26.91
N GLN A 132 15.05 1.74 26.16
CA GLN A 132 15.34 3.15 26.47
C GLN A 132 14.04 3.93 26.29
N ASN A 133 13.45 4.37 27.41
CA ASN A 133 12.33 5.29 27.49
C ASN A 133 11.16 5.02 26.53
N SER A 134 10.66 3.80 26.57
CA SER A 134 9.24 3.62 26.34
C SER A 134 8.52 3.84 27.68
N ASN A 135 8.19 5.10 27.99
CA ASN A 135 6.93 5.39 28.69
C ASN A 135 5.72 5.08 27.77
N GLN A 136 5.85 4.05 26.92
CA GLN A 136 4.77 3.40 26.23
C GLN A 136 4.32 2.34 27.21
N SER A 137 3.35 2.71 28.03
CA SER A 137 2.44 1.71 28.56
C SER A 137 2.08 0.80 27.40
N SER A 138 2.34 -0.50 27.55
CA SER A 138 1.66 -1.54 26.75
C SER A 138 0.18 -1.58 27.18
N GLY A 139 -0.47 -0.42 27.19
CA GLY A 139 -1.90 -0.24 27.23
C GLY A 139 -2.27 0.04 25.80
N HIS A 140 -2.91 -0.95 25.15
CA HIS A 140 -3.53 -0.77 23.85
C HIS A 140 -4.16 0.62 23.77
N ALA A 141 -3.68 1.46 22.84
CA ALA A 141 -4.22 2.80 22.66
C ALA A 141 -5.74 2.69 22.51
N PRO A 142 -6.52 3.23 23.47
CA PRO A 142 -7.96 3.04 23.44
C PRO A 142 -8.54 3.86 22.29
N LEU A 143 -9.56 3.33 21.61
CA LEU A 143 -10.27 4.08 20.57
C LEU A 143 -10.76 5.46 21.06
N ASN A 144 -11.03 5.58 22.37
CA ASN A 144 -11.45 6.84 22.99
C ASN A 144 -10.43 7.97 22.86
N SER A 145 -9.16 7.67 22.60
CA SER A 145 -8.15 8.68 22.24
C SER A 145 -8.47 9.43 20.95
N PHE A 146 -9.44 8.97 20.15
CA PHE A 146 -9.92 9.60 18.92
C PHE A 146 -11.28 10.29 19.09
N ASN A 147 -11.81 10.40 20.31
CA ASN A 147 -13.07 11.12 20.57
C ASN A 147 -13.06 12.55 20.07
N TRP A 148 -11.88 13.16 19.99
CA TRP A 148 -11.70 14.51 19.49
C TRP A 148 -12.02 14.67 18.02
N LEU A 149 -12.03 13.60 17.21
CA LEU A 149 -12.45 13.62 15.81
C LEU A 149 -13.97 13.69 15.65
N LEU A 150 -14.75 13.31 16.68
CA LEU A 150 -16.19 13.23 16.56
C LEU A 150 -16.84 14.59 16.30
N GLY A 151 -17.85 14.59 15.43
CA GLY A 151 -18.61 15.76 15.02
C GLY A 151 -18.41 16.12 13.56
N GLN A 152 -18.80 17.34 13.20
CA GLN A 152 -18.71 17.88 11.85
C GLN A 152 -17.58 18.89 11.76
N TRP A 153 -16.81 18.78 10.69
CA TRP A 153 -15.68 19.64 10.39
C TRP A 153 -15.79 20.17 8.97
N GLN A 154 -15.34 21.39 8.75
CA GLN A 154 -15.41 22.06 7.47
C GLN A 154 -14.06 22.68 7.12
N SER A 155 -13.70 22.62 5.85
CA SER A 155 -12.59 23.33 5.26
C SER A 155 -13.11 24.17 4.11
N ASN A 156 -12.71 25.44 4.07
CA ASN A 156 -12.95 26.32 2.92
C ASN A 156 -11.58 26.60 2.31
N ALA A 157 -11.18 25.83 1.30
CA ALA A 157 -9.89 25.95 0.65
C ALA A 157 -10.07 26.08 -0.87
N ASN A 158 -9.43 27.08 -1.49
CA ASN A 158 -9.42 27.29 -2.94
C ASN A 158 -10.82 27.25 -3.59
N SER A 159 -11.80 27.90 -2.96
CA SER A 159 -13.21 27.93 -3.40
C SER A 159 -13.91 26.57 -3.44
N LYS A 160 -13.36 25.55 -2.78
CA LYS A 160 -14.00 24.25 -2.54
C LYS A 160 -14.23 24.08 -1.06
N THR A 161 -15.48 23.81 -0.70
CA THR A 161 -15.83 23.38 0.65
C THR A 161 -15.57 21.88 0.78
N THR A 162 -15.00 21.44 1.88
CA THR A 162 -14.98 20.02 2.24
C THR A 162 -15.60 19.86 3.61
N VAL A 163 -16.55 18.94 3.75
CA VAL A 163 -17.23 18.64 5.00
C VAL A 163 -16.90 17.22 5.42
N ASP A 164 -16.30 17.08 6.60
CA ASP A 164 -15.97 15.80 7.22
C ASP A 164 -16.92 15.56 8.39
N VAL A 165 -17.71 14.49 8.35
CA VAL A 165 -18.61 14.09 9.43
C VAL A 165 -18.11 12.80 10.05
N TRP A 166 -17.76 12.84 11.33
CA TRP A 166 -17.27 11.68 12.08
C TRP A 166 -18.25 11.28 13.17
N LYS A 167 -18.60 9.99 13.18
CA LYS A 167 -19.55 9.38 14.11
C LYS A 167 -18.96 8.14 14.77
N ARG A 168 -19.45 7.83 15.96
CA ARG A 168 -19.13 6.57 16.63
C ARG A 168 -19.99 5.46 16.05
N LEU A 169 -19.37 4.43 15.51
CA LEU A 169 -20.07 3.23 15.02
C LEU A 169 -20.25 2.21 16.15
N SER A 170 -19.21 2.02 16.96
CA SER A 170 -19.22 1.05 18.08
C SER A 170 -18.19 1.42 19.15
N PRO A 171 -18.07 0.66 20.25
CA PRO A 171 -16.97 0.83 21.20
C PRO A 171 -15.58 0.63 20.57
N ARG A 172 -15.50 -0.05 19.41
CA ARG A 172 -14.27 -0.44 18.73
C ARG A 172 -14.08 0.19 17.34
N ALA A 173 -14.99 1.06 16.90
CA ALA A 173 -14.85 1.77 15.64
C ALA A 173 -15.53 3.16 15.64
N ILE A 174 -14.88 4.11 14.98
CA ILE A 174 -15.45 5.39 14.54
C ILE A 174 -15.38 5.45 13.01
N GLU A 175 -16.38 6.04 12.38
CA GLU A 175 -16.46 6.22 10.94
C GLU A 175 -16.54 7.70 10.61
N GLY A 176 -15.92 8.08 9.49
CA GLY A 176 -15.95 9.40 8.93
C GLY A 176 -16.45 9.35 7.48
N THR A 177 -17.11 10.42 7.05
CA THR A 177 -17.42 10.65 5.64
C THR A 177 -16.94 12.04 5.29
N SER A 178 -16.07 12.15 4.29
CA SER A 178 -15.62 13.44 3.77
C SER A 178 -16.27 13.70 2.42
N THR A 179 -16.97 14.82 2.31
CA THR A 179 -17.64 15.26 1.09
C THR A 179 -17.00 16.55 0.61
N SER A 180 -16.44 16.54 -0.61
CA SER A 180 -15.97 17.77 -1.25
C SER A 180 -17.06 18.36 -2.13
N GLU A 181 -17.42 19.62 -1.88
CA GLU A 181 -18.32 20.41 -2.72
C GLU A 181 -17.58 20.91 -3.97
N GLY A 182 -18.20 20.73 -5.14
CA GLY A 182 -17.65 21.13 -6.43
C GLY A 182 -18.46 20.52 -7.60
N PRO A 183 -18.09 20.82 -8.86
CA PRO A 183 -18.81 20.33 -10.05
C PRO A 183 -18.91 18.80 -10.13
N GLN A 184 -17.95 18.11 -9.52
CA GLN A 184 -17.96 16.67 -9.33
C GLN A 184 -17.78 16.39 -7.84
N GLN A 185 -18.90 16.11 -7.17
CA GLN A 185 -18.90 15.74 -5.75
C GLN A 185 -18.12 14.44 -5.57
N ARG A 186 -17.13 14.48 -4.68
CA ARG A 186 -16.36 13.30 -4.28
C ARG A 186 -16.66 13.01 -2.82
N VAL A 187 -16.97 11.74 -2.55
CA VAL A 187 -17.23 11.24 -1.20
C VAL A 187 -16.15 10.24 -0.86
N GLU A 188 -15.47 10.46 0.26
CA GLU A 188 -14.44 9.58 0.84
C GLU A 188 -14.99 8.95 2.13
N HIS A 189 -14.82 7.64 2.26
CA HIS A 189 -15.19 6.89 3.47
C HIS A 189 -13.97 6.63 4.33
N LEU A 190 -14.05 7.01 5.59
CA LEU A 190 -12.98 6.96 6.57
C LEU A 190 -13.40 6.04 7.72
N ARG A 191 -12.46 5.30 8.29
CA ARG A 191 -12.75 4.51 9.49
C ARG A 191 -11.50 4.33 10.34
N ILE A 192 -11.63 4.51 11.65
CA ILE A 192 -10.62 4.14 12.63
C ILE A 192 -11.21 3.05 13.51
N PHE A 193 -10.54 1.91 13.61
CA PHE A 193 -11.07 0.74 14.32
C PHE A 193 -9.98 -0.06 15.03
N GLN A 194 -10.39 -0.80 16.06
CA GLN A 194 -9.50 -1.61 16.88
C GLN A 194 -9.74 -3.11 16.67
N GLU A 195 -8.69 -3.79 16.21
CA GLU A 195 -8.69 -5.23 15.96
C GLU A 195 -7.44 -5.87 16.56
N ASN A 196 -7.60 -7.00 17.26
CA ASN A 196 -6.50 -7.71 17.94
C ASN A 196 -5.61 -6.83 18.86
N GLY A 197 -6.18 -5.76 19.40
CA GLY A 197 -5.47 -4.82 20.28
C GLY A 197 -4.70 -3.72 19.54
N SER A 198 -4.62 -3.78 18.21
CA SER A 198 -4.03 -2.75 17.36
C SER A 198 -5.11 -1.81 16.81
N LEU A 199 -4.72 -0.58 16.51
CA LEU A 199 -5.58 0.39 15.84
C LEU A 199 -5.21 0.47 14.36
N TYR A 200 -6.25 0.58 13.55
CA TYR A 200 -6.17 0.68 12.11
C TYR A 200 -6.94 1.90 11.64
N PHE A 201 -6.45 2.49 10.56
CA PHE A 201 -7.18 3.50 9.80
C PHE A 201 -7.40 2.95 8.39
N SER A 202 -8.62 3.12 7.87
CA SER A 202 -8.92 2.80 6.48
C SER A 202 -9.58 3.97 5.78
N THR A 203 -9.22 4.19 4.51
CA THR A 203 -9.84 5.18 3.64
C THR A 203 -9.90 4.68 2.20
N ASP A 204 -10.97 5.00 1.48
CA ASP A 204 -11.04 4.81 0.03
C ASP A 204 -10.43 5.99 -0.76
N LEU A 205 -10.04 7.07 -0.08
CA LEU A 205 -9.61 8.35 -0.66
C LEU A 205 -10.61 8.87 -1.71
N GLY A 206 -11.89 8.50 -1.62
CA GLY A 206 -12.93 8.76 -2.61
C GLY A 206 -12.72 8.07 -3.95
N GLY A 207 -11.99 6.96 -3.96
CA GLY A 207 -11.85 6.00 -5.05
C GLY A 207 -12.66 4.72 -4.78
N ARG A 208 -12.28 3.62 -5.43
CA ARG A 208 -12.92 2.30 -5.24
C ARG A 208 -12.13 1.36 -4.33
N GLU A 209 -10.84 1.64 -4.14
CA GLU A 209 -9.93 0.78 -3.40
C GLU A 209 -9.77 1.31 -1.98
N THR A 210 -9.89 0.42 -1.00
CA THR A 210 -9.70 0.76 0.41
C THR A 210 -8.24 0.56 0.79
N ASN A 211 -7.60 1.65 1.22
CA ASN A 211 -6.26 1.63 1.78
C ASN A 211 -6.35 1.39 3.28
N LEU A 212 -5.57 0.45 3.81
CA LEU A 212 -5.50 0.12 5.22
C LEU A 212 -4.13 0.51 5.79
N TYR A 213 -4.13 1.17 6.93
CA TYR A 213 -2.95 1.67 7.63
C TYR A 213 -2.95 1.17 9.07
N THR A 214 -1.77 0.86 9.59
CA THR A 214 -1.58 0.46 11.00
C THR A 214 -1.11 1.65 11.81
N LEU A 215 -1.59 1.81 13.05
CA LEU A 215 -1.11 2.86 13.94
C LEU A 215 0.39 2.68 14.23
N LEU A 216 1.19 3.67 13.86
CA LEU A 216 2.62 3.73 14.12
C LEU A 216 2.91 4.46 15.44
N SER A 217 2.26 5.60 15.66
CA SER A 217 2.43 6.38 16.89
C SER A 217 1.16 7.17 17.26
N LEU A 218 1.00 7.42 18.55
CA LEU A 218 -0.10 8.22 19.09
C LEU A 218 0.43 9.10 20.22
N THR A 219 0.10 10.38 20.13
CA THR A 219 0.30 11.41 21.15
C THR A 219 -1.04 12.10 21.43
N GLU A 220 -1.07 13.06 22.35
CA GLU A 220 -2.29 13.84 22.62
C GLU A 220 -2.71 14.76 21.47
N GLN A 221 -1.74 15.16 20.63
CA GLN A 221 -1.93 16.12 19.54
C GLN A 221 -1.90 15.45 18.17
N GLU A 222 -1.32 14.26 18.03
CA GLU A 222 -1.08 13.64 16.73
C GLU A 222 -1.21 12.12 16.78
N ALA A 223 -1.88 11.53 15.78
CA ALA A 223 -1.90 10.11 15.51
C ALA A 223 -1.34 9.84 14.11
N VAL A 224 -0.35 8.95 14.01
CA VAL A 224 0.32 8.58 12.76
C VAL A 224 -0.02 7.15 12.42
N PHE A 225 -0.63 6.95 11.26
CA PHE A 225 -0.87 5.64 10.68
C PHE A 225 0.02 5.43 9.46
N GLU A 226 0.49 4.21 9.25
CA GLU A 226 1.45 3.87 8.20
C GLU A 226 1.06 2.61 7.41
N ASN A 227 1.35 2.67 6.11
CA ASN A 227 1.41 1.55 5.19
C ASN A 227 2.48 1.82 4.11
N LEU A 228 3.67 1.24 4.30
CA LEU A 228 4.80 1.40 3.37
C LEU A 228 4.65 0.61 2.07
N SER A 229 3.62 -0.22 1.92
CA SER A 229 3.37 -0.96 0.67
C SER A 229 2.66 -0.12 -0.40
N LEU A 230 2.18 1.07 -0.05
CA LEU A 230 1.47 1.97 -0.98
C LEU A 230 2.46 2.90 -1.68
N ASP A 231 2.17 3.21 -2.95
CA ASP A 231 2.91 4.23 -3.70
C ASP A 231 2.60 5.63 -3.16
N PHE A 232 1.32 5.92 -2.87
CA PHE A 232 0.89 7.10 -2.13
C PHE A 232 -0.56 6.93 -1.63
N PRO A 233 -0.90 7.43 -0.43
CA PRO A 233 0.01 7.90 0.61
C PRO A 233 0.52 6.74 1.46
N GLN A 234 1.77 6.81 1.93
CA GLN A 234 2.30 5.81 2.89
C GLN A 234 1.94 6.13 4.34
N GLN A 235 1.69 7.40 4.66
CA GLN A 235 1.30 7.83 5.99
C GLN A 235 0.02 8.66 5.96
N ALA A 236 -0.87 8.38 6.91
CA ALA A 236 -2.05 9.18 7.21
C ALA A 236 -1.93 9.71 8.64
N ILE A 237 -1.87 11.03 8.78
CA ILE A 237 -1.58 11.70 10.04
C ILE A 237 -2.77 12.57 10.42
N PHE A 238 -3.31 12.31 11.60
CA PHE A 238 -4.37 13.10 12.21
C PHE A 238 -3.74 14.00 13.25
N ARG A 239 -3.80 15.31 13.03
CA ARG A 239 -3.27 16.30 13.96
C ARG A 239 -4.38 17.18 14.49
N ARG A 240 -4.41 17.36 15.81
CA ARG A 240 -5.27 18.30 16.52
C ARG A 240 -4.59 19.68 16.53
N ASP A 241 -5.33 20.71 16.14
CA ASP A 241 -4.89 22.11 16.08
C ASP A 241 -5.80 22.95 17.00
N GLY A 242 -5.55 22.85 18.31
CA GLY A 242 -6.44 23.41 19.34
C GLY A 242 -7.74 22.59 19.53
N GLN A 243 -8.75 23.21 20.15
CA GLN A 243 -10.04 22.56 20.41
C GLN A 243 -10.94 22.49 19.17
N GLU A 244 -10.74 23.43 18.23
CA GLU A 244 -11.62 23.62 17.08
C GLU A 244 -10.95 23.35 15.74
N GLY A 245 -9.67 22.99 15.73
CA GLY A 245 -8.93 22.71 14.51
C GLY A 245 -8.47 21.26 14.46
N MET A 246 -8.48 20.71 13.25
CA MET A 246 -7.77 19.47 12.95
C MET A 246 -7.13 19.53 11.57
N ALA A 247 -6.16 18.66 11.34
CA ALA A 247 -5.60 18.42 10.03
C ALA A 247 -5.51 16.92 9.76
N ILE A 248 -5.88 16.53 8.54
CA ILE A 248 -5.56 15.22 7.96
C ILE A 248 -4.43 15.45 6.96
N ILE A 249 -3.31 14.79 7.17
CA ILE A 249 -2.12 14.92 6.34
C ILE A 249 -1.80 13.56 5.73
N TYR A 250 -1.77 13.51 4.42
CA TYR A 250 -1.34 12.35 3.65
C TYR A 250 0.05 12.62 3.08
N ARG A 251 1.02 11.75 3.34
CA ARG A 251 2.40 11.92 2.82
C ARG A 251 3.09 10.58 2.57
N ASN A 252 4.17 10.62 1.82
CA ASN A 252 5.13 9.52 1.74
C ASN A 252 6.28 9.67 2.73
N GLN A 253 6.93 8.57 3.09
CA GLN A 253 8.15 8.60 3.87
C GLN A 253 9.27 9.16 2.97
N GLN A 254 9.91 10.26 3.37
CA GLN A 254 10.98 10.87 2.57
C GLN A 254 12.18 9.91 2.51
N ILE A 255 12.46 9.37 1.33
CA ILE A 255 13.69 8.62 1.03
C ILE A 255 14.60 9.55 0.22
N GLY A 256 15.52 10.25 0.89
CA GLY A 256 16.54 11.08 0.23
C GLY A 256 16.05 12.46 -0.28
N GLN A 257 16.90 13.48 -0.14
CA GLN A 257 16.57 14.90 -0.34
C GLN A 257 16.57 15.37 -1.82
N ALA A 258 16.06 14.60 -2.78
CA ALA A 258 16.08 15.02 -4.20
C ALA A 258 14.72 15.48 -4.76
N ASP A 259 13.59 14.91 -4.31
CA ASP A 259 12.27 15.17 -4.90
C ASP A 259 11.24 15.67 -3.86
N ALA A 260 11.68 16.58 -2.98
CA ALA A 260 10.91 17.03 -1.81
C ALA A 260 9.68 17.92 -2.15
N HIS A 261 9.48 18.27 -3.41
CA HIS A 261 8.32 19.06 -3.85
C HIS A 261 7.23 18.10 -4.35
N GLN A 262 6.09 18.03 -3.64
CA GLN A 262 4.78 17.49 -4.10
C GLN A 262 4.36 16.04 -3.79
N GLN A 263 4.70 15.47 -2.63
CA GLN A 263 3.99 14.26 -2.16
C GLN A 263 3.43 14.42 -0.75
N GLN A 264 2.82 15.58 -0.49
CA GLN A 264 2.05 15.81 0.71
C GLN A 264 0.73 16.51 0.35
N SER A 265 -0.37 15.94 0.84
CA SER A 265 -1.69 16.56 0.84
C SER A 265 -2.06 16.93 2.26
N VAL A 266 -2.48 18.18 2.49
CA VAL A 266 -2.88 18.67 3.81
C VAL A 266 -4.30 19.20 3.74
N ARG A 267 -5.19 18.59 4.51
CA ARG A 267 -6.57 19.03 4.70
C ARG A 267 -6.71 19.62 6.09
N ARG A 268 -6.78 20.95 6.20
CA ARG A 268 -7.04 21.64 7.46
C ARG A 268 -8.53 21.89 7.60
N LEU A 269 -9.12 21.44 8.69
CA LEU A 269 -10.54 21.56 8.96
C LEU A 269 -10.76 22.30 10.28
N ARG A 270 -11.85 23.05 10.35
CA ARG A 270 -12.36 23.67 11.57
C ARG A 270 -13.65 23.01 11.97
N ARG A 271 -13.92 22.91 13.27
CA ARG A 271 -15.18 22.40 13.78
C ARG A 271 -16.30 23.32 13.27
N SER A 272 -17.33 22.74 12.65
CA SER A 272 -18.47 23.54 12.23
C SER A 272 -19.20 24.03 13.46
N ALA A 273 -19.37 25.34 13.62
CA ALA A 273 -20.39 25.85 14.51
C ALA A 273 -21.75 25.41 13.93
N PHE A 274 -22.59 24.79 14.74
CA PHE A 274 -24.00 24.64 14.36
C PHE A 274 -24.55 26.06 14.19
N GLN A 275 -24.90 26.44 12.95
CA GLN A 275 -25.84 27.53 12.69
C GLN A 275 -27.25 26.96 12.68
#